data_AF-A0A0S3EV53-F1
#
_entry.id   AF-A0A0S3EV53-F1
#
_cell.length_a   1.000
_cell.length_b   1.000
_cell.length_c   1.000
_cell.angle_alpha   90.00
_cell.angle_beta   90.00
_cell.angle_gamma   90.00
#
_symmetry.space_group_name_H-M   'P 1'
#
loop_
_entity.id
_entity.type
_entity.pdbx_description
1 polymer ?
#
loop_
_entity_poly.entity_id
_entity_poly.type
_entity_poly.pdbx_seq_one_letter_code
_entity_poly.pdbx_strand_id
1 'polypeptide(L)'
;MVYRTGKQALALGAAVIACIASPATAAAEPSTRLVSCRSGSCLLISGQRDDAASMVRINGHTVVVEGKRHWRVRLPIETVRAWSAPLARTIRVTLLDPETHAETTAKADLPIGLLGHVTELASLVVSIR
;
A
#
# COMPACT_ATOMS: atom_id res chain seq x y z
N MET A 1 16.27 -4.07 -78.92
CA MET A 1 16.96 -2.76 -79.06
C MET A 1 16.47 -1.86 -77.93
N VAL A 2 17.38 -1.06 -77.39
CA VAL A 2 17.41 -0.51 -76.02
C VAL A 2 16.42 0.64 -75.76
N TYR A 3 15.82 0.68 -74.56
CA TYR A 3 15.32 1.89 -73.87
C TYR A 3 15.60 1.66 -72.36
N ARG A 4 16.74 2.06 -71.79
CA ARG A 4 17.21 3.39 -71.35
C ARG A 4 16.32 4.06 -70.29
N THR A 5 16.70 3.80 -69.03
CA THR A 5 16.91 4.74 -67.91
C THR A 5 15.81 5.71 -67.47
N GLY A 6 15.41 5.63 -66.20
CA GLY A 6 15.04 6.85 -65.46
C GLY A 6 14.27 6.69 -64.15
N LYS A 7 14.93 7.17 -63.09
CA LYS A 7 14.39 7.77 -61.84
C LYS A 7 14.17 6.87 -60.62
N GLN A 8 15.12 7.03 -59.70
CA GLN A 8 15.03 6.75 -58.27
C GLN A 8 13.93 7.60 -57.62
N ALA A 9 13.21 7.02 -56.66
CA ALA A 9 12.60 7.75 -55.57
C ALA A 9 12.67 6.87 -54.31
N LEU A 10 13.63 7.18 -53.44
CA LEU A 10 13.55 6.84 -52.02
C LEU A 10 12.29 7.50 -51.46
N ALA A 11 11.48 6.74 -50.73
CA ALA A 11 10.58 7.30 -49.73
C ALA A 11 10.79 6.54 -48.42
N LEU A 12 11.60 7.12 -47.53
CA LEU A 12 11.68 6.74 -46.13
C LEU A 12 10.31 7.02 -45.48
N GLY A 13 9.60 5.97 -45.08
CA GLY A 13 8.46 6.08 -44.17
C GLY A 13 8.95 5.87 -42.73
N ALA A 14 9.31 6.94 -42.03
CA ALA A 14 9.61 6.90 -40.60
C ALA A 14 8.30 6.76 -39.80
N ALA A 15 7.97 5.54 -39.37
CA ALA A 15 6.88 5.30 -38.43
C ALA A 15 7.33 5.70 -37.02
N VAL A 16 6.90 6.87 -36.55
CA VAL A 16 7.09 7.30 -35.16
C VAL A 16 6.10 6.53 -34.30
N ILE A 17 6.57 5.47 -33.64
CA ILE A 17 5.82 4.79 -32.57
C ILE A 17 5.88 5.70 -31.34
N ALA A 18 4.84 6.50 -31.13
CA ALA A 18 4.66 7.27 -29.90
C ALA A 18 4.29 6.30 -28.77
N CYS A 19 5.28 5.84 -28.02
CA CYS A 19 5.05 5.15 -26.75
C CYS A 19 4.43 6.14 -25.76
N ILE A 20 3.10 6.10 -25.61
CA ILE A 20 2.40 6.72 -24.49
C ILE A 20 2.79 5.99 -23.20
N ALA A 21 3.88 6.44 -22.58
CA ALA A 21 4.23 6.05 -21.22
C ALA A 21 3.16 6.65 -20.29
N SER A 22 2.18 5.85 -19.87
CA SER A 22 1.25 6.24 -18.83
C SER A 22 2.05 6.59 -17.57
N PRO A 23 1.90 7.80 -17.01
CA PRO A 23 2.55 8.13 -15.74
C PRO A 23 1.98 7.20 -14.67
N ALA A 24 2.82 6.30 -14.15
CA ALA A 24 2.53 5.56 -12.94
C ALA A 24 2.56 6.56 -11.78
N THR A 25 1.41 7.16 -11.49
CA THR A 25 1.22 7.91 -10.25
C THR A 25 1.23 6.87 -9.14
N ALA A 26 2.34 6.81 -8.39
CA ALA A 26 2.44 5.95 -7.22
C ALA A 26 1.35 6.40 -6.23
N ALA A 27 0.33 5.56 -6.05
CA ALA A 27 -0.72 5.80 -5.08
C ALA A 27 -0.07 5.99 -3.69
N ALA A 28 -0.53 6.98 -2.93
CA ALA A 28 0.02 7.25 -1.61
C ALA A 28 -0.13 5.99 -0.72
N GLU A 29 1.01 5.41 -0.33
CA GLU A 29 1.02 4.17 0.43
C GLU A 29 0.41 4.37 1.83
N PRO A 30 -0.36 3.40 2.33
CA PRO A 30 -0.89 3.45 3.68
C PRO A 30 0.25 3.42 4.69
N SER A 31 0.09 4.17 5.78
CA SER A 31 1.08 4.27 6.85
C SER A 31 0.50 3.88 8.20
N THR A 32 1.36 3.40 9.10
CA THR A 32 0.96 3.07 10.46
C THR A 32 1.82 3.80 11.49
N ARG A 33 1.23 4.07 12.66
CA ARG A 33 1.91 4.68 13.80
C ARG A 33 1.30 4.16 15.10
N LEU A 34 2.14 3.86 16.08
CA LEU A 34 1.68 3.58 17.44
C LEU A 34 1.26 4.88 18.14
N VAL A 35 0.05 4.92 18.69
CA VAL A 35 -0.50 6.07 19.40
C VAL A 35 -1.16 5.65 20.71
N SER A 36 -1.32 6.58 21.64
CA SER A 36 -2.09 6.36 22.87
C SER A 36 -3.60 6.45 22.61
N CYS A 37 -4.35 5.58 23.27
CA CYS A 37 -5.80 5.50 23.30
C CYS A 37 -6.29 5.40 24.75
N ARG A 38 -7.60 5.59 24.98
CA ARG A 38 -8.20 5.54 26.32
C ARG A 38 -7.89 4.24 27.07
N SER A 39 -7.82 3.11 26.37
CA SER A 39 -7.64 1.77 26.94
C SER A 39 -6.22 1.21 26.76
N GLY A 40 -5.22 2.06 26.50
CA GLY A 40 -3.83 1.64 26.27
C GLY A 40 -3.29 2.11 24.92
N SER A 41 -2.59 1.24 24.20
CA SER A 41 -2.01 1.56 22.90
C SER A 41 -2.93 1.18 21.75
N CYS A 42 -2.95 1.98 20.70
CA CYS A 42 -3.59 1.67 19.41
C CYS A 42 -2.61 1.83 18.27
N LEU A 43 -2.87 1.11 17.19
CA LEU A 43 -2.29 1.38 15.90
C LEU A 43 -3.18 2.38 15.16
N LEU A 44 -2.63 3.57 14.89
CA LEU A 44 -3.19 4.50 13.92
C LEU A 44 -2.78 4.04 12.53
N ILE A 45 -3.76 3.75 11.68
CA ILE A 45 -3.57 3.40 10.27
C ILE A 45 -4.17 4.53 9.45
N SER A 46 -3.41 5.07 8.49
CA SER A 46 -3.87 6.17 7.64
C SER A 46 -3.57 5.89 6.18
N GLY A 47 -4.38 6.43 5.28
CA GLY A 47 -4.19 6.27 3.85
C GLY A 47 -5.00 7.27 3.03
N GLN A 48 -4.95 7.07 1.72
CA GLN A 48 -5.75 7.83 0.76
C GLN A 48 -6.66 6.88 -0.04
N ARG A 49 -7.75 7.43 -0.60
CA ARG A 49 -8.65 6.76 -1.54
C ARG A 49 -9.22 7.80 -2.51
N ASP A 50 -9.44 7.40 -3.76
CA ASP A 50 -9.96 8.29 -4.81
C ASP A 50 -11.44 8.61 -4.60
N ASP A 51 -12.22 7.61 -4.20
CA ASP A 51 -13.62 7.75 -3.84
C ASP A 51 -13.84 7.61 -2.32
N ALA A 52 -14.63 8.53 -1.76
CA ALA A 52 -14.98 8.55 -0.34
C ALA A 52 -16.01 7.47 0.04
N ALA A 53 -16.67 6.83 -0.92
CA ALA A 53 -17.54 5.68 -0.66
C ALA A 53 -16.77 4.35 -0.65
N SER A 54 -15.54 4.28 -1.17
CA SER A 54 -14.73 3.04 -1.16
C SER A 54 -14.51 2.50 0.25
N MET A 55 -14.87 1.25 0.48
CA MET A 55 -14.70 0.61 1.79
C MET A 55 -13.23 0.33 2.08
N VAL A 56 -12.82 0.49 3.33
CA VAL A 56 -11.46 0.16 3.79
C VAL A 56 -11.51 -1.16 4.55
N ARG A 57 -10.62 -2.08 4.18
CA ARG A 57 -10.43 -3.37 4.85
C ARG A 57 -8.99 -3.51 5.34
N ILE A 58 -8.83 -3.93 6.59
CA ILE A 58 -7.53 -4.23 7.20
C ILE A 58 -7.42 -5.73 7.40
N ASN A 59 -6.45 -6.37 6.76
CA ASN A 59 -6.31 -7.83 6.71
C ASN A 59 -7.63 -8.55 6.36
N GLY A 60 -8.44 -7.94 5.50
CA GLY A 60 -9.74 -8.49 5.07
C GLY A 60 -10.93 -8.09 5.95
N HIS A 61 -10.71 -7.47 7.11
CA HIS A 61 -11.78 -6.97 7.99
C HIS A 61 -12.20 -5.55 7.61
N THR A 62 -13.48 -5.34 7.31
CA THR A 62 -14.02 -4.01 7.04
C THR A 62 -13.96 -3.13 8.29
N VAL A 63 -13.44 -1.92 8.15
CA VAL A 63 -13.32 -0.95 9.24
C VAL A 63 -14.02 0.35 8.90
N VAL A 64 -14.60 0.98 9.92
CA VAL A 64 -15.10 2.35 9.81
C VAL A 64 -13.92 3.29 10.01
N VAL A 65 -13.75 4.24 9.08
CA VAL A 65 -12.64 5.19 9.08
C VAL A 65 -13.12 6.61 9.33
N GLU A 66 -12.29 7.41 9.99
CA GLU A 66 -12.45 8.85 10.09
C GLU A 66 -11.92 9.51 8.81
N GLY A 67 -12.70 10.42 8.22
CA GLY A 67 -12.29 11.19 7.04
C GLY A 67 -12.87 10.66 5.71
N LYS A 68 -12.71 11.46 4.65
CA LYS A 68 -13.19 11.15 3.30
C LYS A 68 -12.06 10.50 2.48
N ARG A 69 -11.52 11.21 1.49
CA ARG A 69 -10.41 10.73 0.64
C ARG A 69 -9.13 10.48 1.42
N HIS A 70 -8.81 11.39 2.35
CA HIS A 70 -7.78 11.15 3.36
C HIS A 70 -8.47 10.57 4.58
N TRP A 71 -8.05 9.38 4.98
CA TRP A 71 -8.73 8.64 6.03
C TRP A 71 -7.74 8.10 7.06
N ARG A 72 -8.27 7.83 8.25
CA ARG A 72 -7.54 7.18 9.32
C ARG A 72 -8.44 6.31 10.18
N VAL A 73 -7.87 5.32 10.84
CA VAL A 73 -8.55 4.49 11.83
C VAL A 73 -7.60 4.17 12.98
N ARG A 74 -8.14 4.09 14.19
CA ARG A 74 -7.41 3.65 15.38
C ARG A 74 -7.92 2.27 15.76
N LEU A 75 -7.04 1.29 15.76
CA LEU A 75 -7.36 -0.07 16.18
C LEU A 75 -6.57 -0.43 17.45
N PRO A 76 -7.20 -1.00 18.49
CA PRO A 76 -6.48 -1.55 19.63
C PRO A 76 -5.44 -2.59 19.16
N ILE A 77 -4.30 -2.66 19.84
CA ILE A 77 -3.24 -3.62 19.46
C ILE A 77 -3.73 -5.07 19.51
N GLU A 78 -4.59 -5.40 20.47
CA GLU A 78 -5.19 -6.74 20.55
C GLU A 78 -6.03 -7.10 19.31
N THR A 79 -6.78 -6.14 18.77
CA THR A 79 -7.52 -6.32 17.52
C THR A 79 -6.57 -6.55 16.35
N VAL A 80 -5.52 -5.74 16.24
CA VAL A 80 -4.50 -5.90 15.18
C VAL A 80 -3.82 -7.26 15.29
N ARG A 81 -3.51 -7.71 16.52
CA ARG A 81 -2.91 -9.02 16.80
C ARG A 81 -3.83 -10.15 16.37
N ALA A 82 -5.12 -10.08 16.72
CA ALA A 82 -6.11 -11.09 16.36
C ALA A 82 -6.35 -11.19 14.84
N TRP A 83 -6.19 -10.09 14.11
CA TRP A 83 -6.38 -10.04 12.65
C TRP A 83 -5.11 -10.29 11.85
N SER A 84 -3.97 -10.46 12.51
CA SER A 84 -2.67 -10.62 11.85
C SER A 84 -2.14 -12.04 12.01
N ALA A 85 -1.33 -12.47 11.04
CA ALA A 85 -0.51 -13.65 11.25
C ALA A 85 0.46 -13.42 12.42
N PRO A 86 0.86 -14.48 13.15
CA PRO A 86 1.87 -14.37 14.18
C PRO A 86 3.14 -13.69 13.65
N LEU A 87 3.70 -12.75 14.41
CA LEU A 87 4.92 -12.00 14.05
C LEU A 87 4.85 -11.22 12.73
N ALA A 88 3.64 -10.91 12.23
CA ALA A 88 3.50 -10.11 11.02
C ALA A 88 4.23 -8.76 11.17
N ARG A 89 4.96 -8.38 10.12
CA ARG A 89 5.67 -7.10 10.01
C ARG A 89 4.91 -6.07 9.19
N THR A 90 3.86 -6.51 8.49
CA THR A 90 3.01 -5.68 7.65
C THR A 90 1.55 -6.07 7.85
N ILE A 91 0.66 -5.12 7.57
CA ILE A 91 -0.78 -5.38 7.40
C ILE A 91 -1.17 -5.10 5.95
N ARG A 92 -2.21 -5.79 5.50
CA ARG A 92 -2.85 -5.54 4.22
C ARG A 92 -3.92 -4.48 4.39
N VAL A 93 -3.88 -3.45 3.57
CA VAL A 93 -4.94 -2.45 3.44
C VAL A 93 -5.57 -2.61 2.06
N THR A 94 -6.85 -2.92 2.01
CA THR A 94 -7.60 -3.07 0.77
C THR A 94 -8.68 -2.01 0.69
N LEU A 95 -8.73 -1.30 -0.43
CA LEU A 95 -9.82 -0.42 -0.82
C LEU A 95 -10.73 -1.20 -1.77
N LEU A 96 -12.02 -1.24 -1.45
CA LEU A 96 -13.04 -1.87 -2.29
C LEU A 96 -13.98 -0.78 -2.81
N ASP A 97 -13.99 -0.61 -4.13
CA ASP A 97 -14.90 0.29 -4.81
C ASP A 97 -16.33 -0.28 -4.79
N PRO A 98 -17.33 0.50 -4.34
CA PRO A 98 -18.68 -0.03 -4.12
C PRO A 98 -19.48 -0.19 -5.41
N GLU A 99 -19.12 0.49 -6.49
CA GLU A 99 -19.86 0.44 -7.77
C GLU A 99 -19.28 -0.63 -8.71
N THR A 100 -17.95 -0.65 -8.82
CA THR A 100 -17.21 -1.54 -9.74
C THR A 100 -16.79 -2.85 -9.08
N HIS A 101 -16.85 -2.93 -7.75
CA HIS A 101 -16.28 -4.02 -6.95
C HIS A 101 -14.77 -4.25 -7.15
N ALA A 102 -14.07 -3.27 -7.72
CA ALA A 102 -12.63 -3.33 -7.89
C ALA A 102 -11.91 -3.28 -6.53
N GLU A 103 -10.93 -4.14 -6.32
CA GLU A 103 -10.09 -4.15 -5.13
C GLU A 103 -8.69 -3.61 -5.44
N THR A 104 -8.27 -2.60 -4.70
CA THR A 104 -6.88 -2.14 -4.68
C THR A 104 -6.26 -2.49 -3.33
N THR A 105 -5.15 -3.22 -3.34
CA THR A 105 -4.49 -3.69 -2.12
C THR A 105 -3.08 -3.13 -2.01
N ALA A 106 -2.75 -2.57 -0.86
CA ALA A 106 -1.41 -2.14 -0.47
C ALA A 106 -0.98 -2.78 0.84
N LYS A 107 0.32 -2.80 1.10
CA LYS A 107 0.89 -3.24 2.39
C LYS A 107 1.31 -1.99 3.18
N ALA A 108 1.10 -2.03 4.48
CA ALA A 108 1.60 -1.02 5.40
C ALA A 108 2.53 -1.68 6.42
N ASP A 109 3.72 -1.14 6.61
CA ASP A 109 4.64 -1.60 7.64
C ASP A 109 4.09 -1.37 9.03
N LEU A 110 4.27 -2.34 9.91
CA LEU A 110 3.96 -2.23 11.33
C LEU A 110 5.18 -1.66 12.08
N PRO A 111 4.97 -0.91 13.17
CA PRO A 111 6.07 -0.50 14.04
C PRO A 111 6.87 -1.71 14.51
N ILE A 112 8.20 -1.53 14.59
CA ILE A 112 9.11 -2.61 15.00
C ILE A 112 8.68 -3.15 16.37
N GLY A 113 8.62 -4.48 16.47
CA GLY A 113 8.27 -5.18 17.70
C GLY A 113 6.79 -5.17 18.06
N LEU A 114 5.91 -4.50 17.29
CA LEU A 114 4.48 -4.38 17.64
C LEU A 114 3.82 -5.73 17.92
N LEU A 115 4.03 -6.68 17.01
CA LEU A 115 3.47 -8.03 17.10
C LEU A 115 4.53 -9.07 17.47
N GLY A 116 5.70 -8.63 17.96
CA GLY A 116 6.74 -9.52 18.47
C GLY A 116 6.26 -10.33 19.66
N HIS A 117 7.00 -11.40 19.98
CA HIS A 117 6.82 -12.10 21.24
C HIS A 117 7.33 -11.24 22.39
N VAL A 118 6.66 -11.32 23.54
CA VAL A 118 7.24 -10.85 24.80
C VAL A 118 8.28 -11.91 25.17
N THR A 119 9.55 -11.62 24.95
CA THR A 119 10.62 -12.50 25.44
C THR A 119 10.77 -12.23 26.94
N GLU A 120 10.35 -13.18 27.77
CA GLU A 120 10.58 -13.09 29.21
C GLU A 120 12.07 -13.35 29.46
N LEU A 121 12.79 -12.28 29.79
CA LEU A 121 14.23 -12.33 30.06
C LEU A 121 14.44 -12.58 31.55
N ALA A 122 14.96 -13.77 31.91
CA ALA A 122 15.24 -14.12 33.31
C ALA A 122 16.39 -13.29 33.91
N SER A 123 17.41 -12.93 33.11
CA SER A 123 18.43 -11.95 33.47
C SER A 123 19.15 -11.42 32.22
N LEU A 124 19.59 -10.16 32.27
CA LEU A 124 20.47 -9.53 31.28
C LEU A 124 21.72 -9.04 32.01
N VAL A 125 22.87 -9.69 31.77
CA VAL A 125 24.16 -9.26 32.32
C VAL A 125 24.91 -8.49 31.24
N VAL A 126 25.12 -7.19 31.48
CA VAL A 126 25.95 -6.33 30.63
C VAL A 126 27.28 -6.13 31.34
N SER A 127 28.40 -6.49 30.70
CA SER A 127 29.73 -6.15 31.18
C SER A 127 30.47 -5.26 30.18
N ILE A 128 31.23 -4.33 30.72
CA ILE A 128 32.23 -3.53 30.00
C ILE A 128 33.59 -4.12 30.36
N ARG A 129 34.42 -4.37 29.34
CA ARG A 129 35.86 -4.61 29.55
C ARG A 129 36.60 -3.29 29.50
#